data_AF-A0A7S3S9Q6-F1
#
_entry.id   AF-A0A7S3S9Q6-F1
#
_cell.length_a   1.000
_cell.length_b   1.000
_cell.length_c   1.000
_cell.angle_alpha   90.00
_cell.angle_beta   90.00
_cell.angle_gamma   90.00
#
_symmetry.space_group_name_H-M   'P 1'
#
loop_
_entity.id
_entity.type
_entity.pdbx_description
1 polymer ?
#
loop_
_entity_poly.entity_id
_entity_poly.type
_entity_poly.pdbx_seq_one_letter_code
_entity_poly.pdbx_strand_id
1 'polypeptide(L)'
;NERRHNPEASHSDVCGCDVEQSEMVKPHATTAHAAPMDVVPLCPAWAIRFVPRWAKFAQEMGFSGIHWDTFGDLGQFNHTDIPGFLRAAMPYMQYHNLQQTLNFVDGFGWDPELALTDHVIAFPYWEVWTNPVVEEQFYRATDGLHSVIVCYPGWSQFHC
;
A
#
# COMPACT_ATOMS: atom_id res chain seq x y z
N ASN A 1 25.40 29.58 27.85
CA ASN A 1 24.03 29.68 27.28
C ASN A 1 23.91 28.71 26.12
N GLU A 2 23.83 27.42 26.46
CA GLU A 2 23.60 26.34 25.51
C GLU A 2 22.10 26.25 25.23
N ARG A 3 21.70 26.47 23.97
CA ARG A 3 20.34 26.12 23.53
C ARG A 3 20.34 24.61 23.26
N ARG A 4 19.63 23.87 24.12
CA ARG A 4 19.31 22.47 23.88
C ARG A 4 18.45 22.37 22.62
N HIS A 5 18.92 21.59 21.65
CA HIS A 5 18.16 21.18 20.49
C HIS A 5 17.12 20.15 20.99
N ASN A 6 15.83 20.48 20.90
CA ASN A 6 14.75 19.56 21.22
C ASN A 6 14.45 18.75 19.95
N PRO A 7 14.71 17.43 19.90
CA PRO A 7 14.51 16.62 18.70
C PRO A 7 13.04 16.19 18.51
N GLU A 8 12.12 16.67 19.33
CA GLU A 8 10.69 16.37 19.29
C GLU A 8 9.87 17.47 18.61
N ALA A 9 10.29 17.91 17.41
CA ALA A 9 9.28 18.46 16.50
C ALA A 9 8.43 17.27 16.06
N SER A 10 7.23 17.15 16.62
CA SER A 10 6.34 16.04 16.33
C SER A 10 6.07 15.98 14.82
N HIS A 11 6.18 14.79 14.23
CA HIS A 11 5.93 14.56 12.80
C HIS A 11 4.54 15.05 12.32
N SER A 12 3.62 15.38 13.24
CA SER A 12 2.33 16.05 12.99
C SER A 12 2.49 17.35 12.19
N ASP A 13 3.54 18.12 12.46
CA ASP A 13 3.70 19.48 11.93
C ASP A 13 4.11 19.49 10.45
N VAL A 14 4.52 18.34 9.91
CA VAL A 14 5.06 18.21 8.55
C VAL A 14 3.99 17.76 7.53
N CYS A 15 2.97 17.01 7.95
CA CYS A 15 1.93 16.51 7.03
C CYS A 15 0.52 17.05 7.29
N GLY A 16 0.22 17.60 8.47
CA GLY A 16 -1.13 18.06 8.82
C GLY A 16 -2.15 16.93 9.01
N CYS A 17 -1.67 15.70 9.20
CA CYS A 17 -2.47 14.49 9.34
C CYS A 17 -2.21 13.89 10.73
N ASP A 18 -2.92 14.42 11.74
CA ASP A 18 -3.03 13.75 13.02
C ASP A 18 -3.92 12.52 12.85
N VAL A 19 -3.31 11.38 12.52
CA VAL A 19 -3.99 10.08 12.65
C VAL A 19 -4.05 9.78 14.14
N GLU A 20 -5.17 10.13 14.78
CA GLU A 20 -5.37 9.80 16.18
C GLU A 20 -5.30 8.28 16.37
N GLN A 21 -4.73 7.81 17.49
CA GLN A 21 -4.78 6.37 17.84
C GLN A 21 -6.22 5.82 17.91
N SER A 22 -7.22 6.71 18.04
CA SER A 22 -8.64 6.40 18.00
C SER A 22 -9.13 5.95 16.60
N GLU A 23 -8.38 6.26 15.54
CA GLU A 23 -8.67 5.86 14.15
C GLU A 23 -8.17 4.44 13.83
N MET A 24 -7.43 3.79 14.74
CA MET A 24 -7.20 2.35 14.70
C MET A 24 -8.52 1.65 15.05
N VAL A 25 -9.17 1.06 14.05
CA VAL A 25 -10.48 0.42 14.20
C VAL A 25 -10.38 -0.70 15.23
N LYS A 26 -11.16 -0.60 16.31
CA LYS A 26 -11.35 -1.70 17.26
C LYS A 26 -12.00 -2.88 16.54
N PRO A 27 -11.56 -4.12 16.83
CA PRO A 27 -11.95 -5.29 16.07
C PRO A 27 -13.47 -5.46 16.01
N HIS A 28 -13.97 -5.74 14.81
CA HIS A 28 -15.36 -6.11 14.59
C HIS A 28 -15.58 -7.54 15.11
N ALA A 29 -16.34 -7.65 16.20
CA ALA A 29 -16.77 -8.92 16.76
C ALA A 29 -17.89 -9.50 15.89
N THR A 30 -17.53 -10.15 14.79
CA THR A 30 -18.47 -11.00 14.05
C THR A 30 -17.86 -12.39 13.90
N THR A 31 -18.48 -13.33 14.63
CA THR A 31 -18.11 -14.75 14.86
C THR A 31 -17.02 -14.95 15.92
N ALA A 32 -17.33 -15.76 16.95
CA ALA A 32 -16.58 -15.92 18.20
C ALA A 32 -15.17 -16.57 18.07
N HIS A 33 -14.61 -16.64 16.87
CA HIS A 33 -13.31 -17.27 16.58
C HIS A 33 -12.43 -16.49 15.60
N ALA A 34 -12.86 -15.32 15.08
CA ALA A 34 -12.00 -14.48 14.26
C ALA A 34 -11.03 -13.72 15.18
N ALA A 35 -9.73 -13.90 14.97
CA ALA A 35 -8.73 -13.09 15.64
C ALA A 35 -8.97 -11.61 15.29
N PRO A 36 -8.87 -10.68 16.26
CA PRO A 36 -8.81 -9.25 15.98
C PRO A 36 -7.75 -8.98 14.90
N MET A 37 -8.14 -8.28 13.84
CA MET A 37 -7.20 -7.79 12.84
C MET A 37 -7.23 -6.26 12.88
N ASP A 38 -6.09 -5.67 13.18
CA ASP A 38 -5.91 -4.22 13.10
C ASP A 38 -5.62 -3.87 11.64
N VAL A 39 -6.50 -3.08 11.03
CA VAL A 39 -6.35 -2.58 9.66
C VAL A 39 -5.97 -1.11 9.72
N VAL A 40 -4.92 -0.74 8.99
CA VAL A 40 -4.51 0.66 8.84
C VAL A 40 -4.74 1.08 7.40
N PRO A 41 -5.53 2.13 7.12
CA PRO A 41 -5.72 2.62 5.77
C PRO A 41 -4.37 3.14 5.23
N LEU A 42 -4.03 2.75 4.00
CA LEU A 42 -2.85 3.30 3.33
C LEU A 42 -3.12 4.75 2.95
N CYS A 43 -2.27 5.66 3.43
CA CYS A 43 -2.33 7.08 3.08
C CYS A 43 -0.92 7.70 3.16
N PRO A 44 -0.70 8.91 2.61
CA PRO A 44 0.61 9.59 2.66
C PRO A 44 1.20 9.69 4.07
N ALA A 45 0.38 9.99 5.08
CA ALA A 45 0.81 10.11 6.46
C ALA A 45 1.42 8.81 7.00
N TRP A 46 0.78 7.68 6.66
CA TRP A 46 1.25 6.37 7.06
C TRP A 46 2.55 6.00 6.34
N ALA A 47 2.68 6.36 5.06
CA ALA A 47 3.92 6.15 4.29
C ALA A 47 5.12 6.83 4.99
N ILE A 48 4.98 8.12 5.30
CA ILE A 48 6.01 8.92 5.98
C ILE A 48 6.45 8.28 7.30
N ARG A 49 5.50 7.71 8.05
CA ARG A 49 5.77 7.09 9.36
C ARG A 49 6.44 5.72 9.24
N PHE A 50 6.04 4.91 8.28
CA PHE A 50 6.34 3.48 8.27
C PHE A 50 7.40 3.07 7.25
N VAL A 51 7.36 3.65 6.05
CA VAL A 51 8.24 3.29 4.92
C VAL A 51 9.73 3.46 5.24
N PRO A 52 10.21 4.51 5.95
CA PRO A 52 11.65 4.67 6.18
C PRO A 52 12.30 3.46 6.87
N ARG A 53 11.58 2.82 7.80
CA ARG A 53 12.07 1.65 8.53
C ARG A 53 12.15 0.42 7.63
N TRP A 54 11.17 0.24 6.76
CA TRP A 54 11.15 -0.87 5.81
C TRP A 54 12.14 -0.70 4.67
N ALA A 55 12.28 0.51 4.12
CA ALA A 55 13.27 0.80 3.09
C ALA A 55 14.68 0.53 3.60
N LYS A 56 15.00 0.98 4.82
CA LYS A 56 16.28 0.65 5.45
C LYS A 56 16.47 -0.86 5.62
N PHE A 57 15.48 -1.55 6.19
CA PHE A 57 15.55 -3.01 6.37
C PHE A 57 15.77 -3.74 5.05
N ALA A 58 15.00 -3.39 4.02
CA ALA A 58 15.08 -4.04 2.72
C ALA A 58 16.47 -3.86 2.08
N GLN A 59 17.03 -2.66 2.20
CA GLN A 59 18.39 -2.35 1.76
C GLN A 59 19.46 -3.14 2.53
N GLU A 60 19.34 -3.24 3.87
CA GLU A 60 20.27 -4.01 4.71
C GLU A 60 20.24 -5.52 4.39
N MET A 61 19.08 -6.02 3.95
CA MET A 61 18.91 -7.41 3.50
C MET A 61 19.34 -7.65 2.04
N GLY A 62 19.74 -6.61 1.31
CA GLY A 62 20.15 -6.70 -0.09
C GLY A 62 19.00 -6.90 -1.08
N PHE A 63 17.77 -6.56 -0.72
CA PHE A 63 16.66 -6.56 -1.67
C PHE A 63 16.77 -5.40 -2.67
N SER A 64 16.19 -5.58 -3.86
CA SER A 64 16.11 -4.55 -4.90
C SER A 64 14.84 -3.69 -4.80
N GLY A 65 13.90 -4.07 -3.95
CA GLY A 65 12.64 -3.35 -3.81
C GLY A 65 11.71 -3.95 -2.77
N ILE A 66 10.56 -3.32 -2.60
CA ILE A 66 9.50 -3.78 -1.69
C ILE A 66 8.23 -4.05 -2.49
N HIS A 67 7.66 -5.23 -2.30
CA HIS A 67 6.31 -5.56 -2.73
C HIS A 67 5.37 -5.32 -1.55
N TRP A 68 4.55 -4.28 -1.63
CA TRP A 68 3.53 -3.98 -0.63
C TRP A 68 2.30 -4.83 -0.87
N ASP A 69 1.63 -5.24 0.21
CA ASP A 69 0.42 -6.06 0.14
C ASP A 69 -0.73 -5.39 0.88
N THR A 70 -1.97 -5.64 0.44
CA THR A 70 -3.18 -5.01 0.99
C THR A 70 -4.33 -6.01 1.09
N PHE A 71 -5.38 -5.66 1.84
CA PHE A 71 -6.62 -6.44 1.88
C PHE A 71 -7.61 -6.08 0.75
N GLY A 72 -7.26 -5.15 -0.14
CA GLY A 72 -8.19 -4.59 -1.12
C GLY A 72 -9.27 -3.71 -0.50
N ASP A 73 -10.43 -3.65 -1.17
CA ASP A 73 -11.57 -2.86 -0.72
C ASP A 73 -12.32 -3.58 0.41
N LEU A 74 -12.17 -3.06 1.63
CA LEU A 74 -12.90 -3.54 2.80
C LEU A 74 -14.22 -2.75 3.04
N GLY A 75 -14.60 -1.84 2.14
CA GLY A 75 -15.87 -1.11 2.13
C GLY A 75 -16.08 -0.09 3.25
N GLN A 76 -15.10 0.08 4.16
CA GLN A 76 -15.25 0.83 5.41
C GLN A 76 -14.21 1.94 5.62
N PHE A 77 -13.23 2.10 4.71
CA PHE A 77 -12.09 2.98 4.90
C PHE A 77 -12.12 4.18 3.93
N ASN A 78 -12.85 5.24 4.31
CA ASN A 78 -12.95 6.50 3.55
C ASN A 78 -11.64 7.31 3.48
N HIS A 79 -10.56 6.84 4.12
CA HIS A 79 -9.28 7.54 4.22
C HIS A 79 -8.14 6.83 3.47
N THR A 80 -8.45 5.78 2.72
CA THR A 80 -7.45 5.10 1.89
C THR A 80 -7.11 5.95 0.67
N ASP A 81 -5.84 6.29 0.54
CA ASP A 81 -5.22 6.95 -0.60
C ASP A 81 -3.94 6.16 -0.98
N ILE A 82 -4.14 5.08 -1.74
CA ILE A 82 -3.07 4.21 -2.21
C ILE A 82 -2.08 4.96 -3.11
N PRO A 83 -2.53 5.72 -4.14
CA PRO A 83 -1.60 6.50 -4.96
C PRO A 83 -0.78 7.50 -4.14
N GLY A 84 -1.40 8.21 -3.20
CA GLY A 84 -0.71 9.13 -2.30
C GLY A 84 0.28 8.42 -1.36
N PHE A 85 -0.07 7.26 -0.81
CA PHE A 85 0.86 6.43 -0.04
C PHE A 85 2.11 6.08 -0.85
N LEU A 86 1.94 5.57 -2.07
CA LEU A 86 3.04 5.13 -2.93
C LEU A 86 3.93 6.31 -3.37
N ARG A 87 3.32 7.45 -3.71
CA ARG A 87 4.05 8.69 -4.02
C ARG A 87 4.85 9.19 -2.82
N ALA A 88 4.26 9.18 -1.62
CA ALA A 88 4.96 9.58 -0.40
C ALA A 88 6.07 8.61 0.02
N ALA A 89 5.98 7.34 -0.38
CA ALA A 89 7.03 6.34 -0.15
C ALA A 89 8.27 6.58 -1.03
N MET A 90 8.11 7.13 -2.24
CA MET A 90 9.16 7.22 -3.26
C MET A 90 10.49 7.84 -2.80
N PRO A 91 10.51 8.98 -2.07
CA PRO A 91 11.77 9.56 -1.63
C PRO A 91 12.61 8.61 -0.77
N TYR A 92 11.96 7.79 0.06
CA TYR A 92 12.64 6.80 0.90
C TYR A 92 13.12 5.60 0.08
N MET A 93 12.33 5.16 -0.91
CA MET A 93 12.73 4.10 -1.82
C MET A 93 13.95 4.52 -2.64
N GLN A 94 13.93 5.71 -3.23
CA GLN A 94 15.01 6.28 -4.03
C GLN A 94 16.30 6.47 -3.21
N TYR A 95 16.18 6.98 -1.98
CA TYR A 95 17.33 7.14 -1.09
C TYR A 95 18.10 5.83 -0.85
N HIS A 96 17.38 4.71 -0.80
CA HIS A 96 17.94 3.38 -0.61
C HIS A 96 18.19 2.60 -1.91
N ASN A 97 18.00 3.24 -3.08
CA ASN A 97 18.08 2.59 -4.40
C ASN A 97 17.17 1.35 -4.51
N LEU A 98 15.96 1.47 -3.96
CA LEU A 98 14.93 0.44 -3.98
C LEU A 98 13.82 0.81 -4.96
N GLN A 99 13.25 -0.21 -5.59
CA GLN A 99 12.00 -0.12 -6.33
C GLN A 99 10.81 -0.47 -5.42
N GLN A 100 9.60 -0.19 -5.87
CA GLN A 100 8.39 -0.68 -5.20
C GLN A 100 7.32 -1.15 -6.18
N THR A 101 6.43 -2.01 -5.71
CA THR A 101 5.13 -2.30 -6.33
C THR A 101 4.12 -2.58 -5.23
N LEU A 102 2.84 -2.65 -5.56
CA LEU A 102 1.76 -2.94 -4.62
C LEU A 102 0.84 -4.00 -5.21
N ASN A 103 0.37 -4.91 -4.36
CA ASN A 103 -0.70 -5.83 -4.69
C ASN A 103 -2.06 -5.12 -4.72
N PHE A 104 -2.51 -4.75 -5.93
CA PHE A 104 -3.82 -4.13 -6.14
C PHE A 104 -4.90 -5.22 -6.17
N VAL A 105 -5.36 -5.63 -5.00
CA VAL A 105 -6.38 -6.67 -4.84
C VAL A 105 -7.68 -6.26 -5.53
N ASP A 106 -8.12 -7.08 -6.47
CA ASP A 106 -9.21 -6.82 -7.41
C ASP A 106 -9.13 -5.42 -8.09
N GLY A 107 -7.92 -4.90 -8.27
CA GLY A 107 -7.66 -3.58 -8.86
C GLY A 107 -7.94 -2.39 -7.94
N PHE A 108 -8.26 -2.62 -6.67
CA PHE A 108 -8.57 -1.54 -5.74
C PHE A 108 -7.37 -0.58 -5.55
N GLY A 109 -7.62 0.71 -5.73
CA GLY A 109 -6.59 1.75 -5.65
C GLY A 109 -5.66 1.85 -6.85
N TRP A 110 -5.92 1.11 -7.93
CA TRP A 110 -5.18 1.23 -9.17
C TRP A 110 -5.33 2.63 -9.78
N ASP A 111 -4.19 3.23 -10.13
CA ASP A 111 -4.08 4.48 -10.87
C ASP A 111 -3.00 4.29 -11.94
N PRO A 112 -3.32 4.39 -13.24
CA PRO A 112 -2.35 4.18 -14.31
C PRO A 112 -1.20 5.20 -14.29
N GLU A 113 -1.38 6.38 -13.70
CA GLU A 113 -0.33 7.39 -13.56
C GLU A 113 0.84 6.88 -12.71
N LEU A 114 0.60 5.95 -11.78
CA LEU A 114 1.63 5.33 -10.95
C LEU A 114 2.70 4.61 -11.77
N ALA A 115 2.34 4.02 -12.91
CA ALA A 115 3.26 3.31 -13.79
C ALA A 115 3.70 4.18 -14.98
N LEU A 116 2.77 4.93 -15.57
CA LEU A 116 2.98 5.61 -16.86
C LEU A 116 3.75 6.93 -16.74
N THR A 117 3.37 7.78 -15.78
CA THR A 117 3.88 9.16 -15.68
C THR A 117 4.80 9.34 -14.49
N ASP A 118 4.37 8.82 -13.34
CA ASP A 118 5.05 9.10 -12.07
C ASP A 118 6.21 8.12 -11.84
N HIS A 119 6.17 6.96 -12.52
CA HIS A 119 7.11 5.85 -12.34
C HIS A 119 7.32 5.50 -10.86
N VAL A 120 6.23 5.55 -10.10
CA VAL A 120 6.17 5.31 -8.66
C VAL A 120 6.22 3.83 -8.34
N ILE A 121 5.67 2.99 -9.22
CA ILE A 121 5.79 1.54 -9.15
C ILE A 121 6.64 1.00 -10.30
N ALA A 122 7.36 -0.09 -10.06
CA ALA A 122 8.19 -0.74 -11.06
C ALA A 122 7.35 -1.44 -12.14
N PHE A 123 6.22 -2.03 -11.73
CA PHE A 123 5.26 -2.68 -12.61
C PHE A 123 3.90 -2.84 -11.89
N PRO A 124 2.78 -2.90 -12.63
CA PRO A 124 1.48 -3.23 -12.05
C PRO A 124 1.44 -4.69 -11.58
N TYR A 125 0.92 -4.94 -10.38
CA TYR A 125 0.67 -6.27 -9.85
C TYR A 125 -0.75 -6.35 -9.30
N TRP A 126 -1.58 -7.24 -9.84
CA TRP A 126 -2.96 -7.42 -9.37
C TRP A 126 -3.15 -8.86 -8.89
N GLU A 127 -3.65 -8.99 -7.66
CA GLU A 127 -4.25 -10.23 -7.17
C GLU A 127 -5.75 -10.20 -7.47
N VAL A 128 -6.21 -11.14 -8.28
CA VAL A 128 -7.61 -11.21 -8.75
C VAL A 128 -8.31 -12.37 -8.06
N TRP A 129 -9.36 -12.02 -7.30
CA TRP A 129 -10.25 -12.96 -6.61
C TRP A 129 -11.61 -13.10 -7.31
N THR A 130 -12.03 -12.10 -8.09
CA THR A 130 -13.37 -12.05 -8.69
C THR A 130 -13.36 -12.19 -10.22
N ASN A 131 -13.51 -13.41 -10.74
CA ASN A 131 -13.51 -13.67 -12.18
C ASN A 131 -14.92 -13.80 -12.80
N PRO A 132 -15.07 -13.55 -14.12
CA PRO A 132 -14.03 -13.10 -15.08
C PRO A 132 -13.89 -11.57 -15.17
N VAL A 133 -14.78 -10.82 -14.51
CA VAL A 133 -14.91 -9.38 -14.75
C VAL A 133 -13.64 -8.61 -14.37
N VAL A 134 -12.99 -8.95 -13.26
CA VAL A 134 -11.79 -8.23 -12.80
C VAL A 134 -10.56 -8.61 -13.64
N GLU A 135 -10.45 -9.86 -14.08
CA GLU A 135 -9.37 -10.27 -15.00
C GLU A 135 -9.44 -9.49 -16.32
N GLU A 136 -10.62 -9.34 -16.92
CA GLU A 136 -10.77 -8.52 -18.12
C GLU A 136 -10.43 -7.04 -17.87
N GLN A 137 -10.78 -6.52 -16.69
CA GLN A 137 -10.41 -5.16 -16.30
C GLN A 137 -8.90 -5.01 -16.17
N PHE A 138 -8.21 -5.98 -15.58
CA PHE A 138 -6.75 -6.00 -15.49
C PHE A 138 -6.12 -5.86 -16.88
N TYR A 139 -6.46 -6.74 -17.82
CA TYR A 139 -5.83 -6.72 -19.15
C TYR A 139 -6.07 -5.42 -19.90
N ARG A 140 -7.24 -4.80 -19.73
CA ARG A 140 -7.53 -3.48 -20.32
C ARG A 140 -6.75 -2.37 -19.62
N ALA A 141 -6.62 -2.43 -18.30
CA ALA A 141 -5.99 -1.40 -17.48
C ALA A 141 -4.46 -1.41 -17.58
N THR A 142 -3.86 -2.54 -17.91
CA THR A 142 -2.41 -2.74 -18.00
C THR A 142 -1.91 -3.00 -19.42
N ASP A 143 -2.74 -2.78 -20.45
CA ASP A 143 -2.37 -2.98 -21.84
C ASP A 143 -1.10 -2.18 -22.21
N GLY A 144 -0.16 -2.85 -22.85
CA GLY A 144 1.15 -2.29 -23.19
C GLY A 144 2.13 -2.15 -22.01
N LEU A 145 1.76 -2.53 -20.78
CA LEU A 145 2.65 -2.53 -19.62
C LEU A 145 3.22 -3.93 -19.34
N HIS A 146 4.46 -3.99 -18.86
CA HIS A 146 4.97 -5.18 -18.18
C HIS A 146 4.25 -5.30 -16.84
N SER A 147 3.30 -6.21 -16.74
CA SER A 147 2.44 -6.37 -15.57
C SER A 147 2.36 -7.83 -15.11
N VAL A 148 1.94 -8.02 -13.85
CA VAL A 148 1.74 -9.32 -13.24
C VAL A 148 0.29 -9.43 -12.80
N ILE A 149 -0.34 -10.54 -13.17
CA ILE A 149 -1.62 -10.98 -12.62
C ILE A 149 -1.37 -12.23 -11.78
N VAL A 150 -1.97 -12.28 -10.61
CA VAL A 150 -2.02 -13.48 -9.78
C VAL A 150 -3.47 -13.83 -9.53
N CYS A 151 -3.82 -15.06 -9.87
CA CYS A 151 -5.14 -15.62 -9.61
C CYS A 151 -4.95 -16.88 -8.78
N TYR A 152 -5.56 -16.91 -7.60
CA TYR A 152 -5.46 -18.07 -6.72
C TYR A 152 -6.59 -19.07 -6.96
N PRO A 153 -6.29 -20.38 -6.84
CA PRO A 153 -7.31 -21.38 -6.86
C PRO A 153 -8.29 -21.18 -5.70
N GLY A 154 -9.59 -21.20 -5.94
CA GLY A 154 -10.59 -21.11 -4.87
C GLY A 154 -11.72 -22.11 -5.00
N TRP A 155 -12.81 -21.82 -4.28
CA TRP A 155 -13.81 -22.83 -3.91
C TRP A 155 -15.02 -22.85 -4.86
N SER A 156 -15.05 -21.94 -5.83
CA SER A 156 -16.12 -21.82 -6.81
C SER A 156 -15.51 -21.66 -8.20
N GLN A 157 -16.32 -21.88 -9.25
CA GLN A 157 -15.93 -21.62 -10.64
C GLN A 157 -15.54 -20.16 -10.95
N PHE A 158 -15.75 -19.25 -9.99
CA PHE A 158 -15.45 -17.82 -10.10
C PHE A 158 -14.20 -17.41 -9.31
N HIS A 159 -13.69 -18.30 -8.47
CA HIS A 159 -12.28 -18.25 -8.08
C HIS A 159 -11.49 -18.97 -9.18
N CYS A 160 -10.21 -18.63 -9.38
CA CYS A 160 -9.38 -19.43 -10.28
C CYS A 160 -9.11 -20.83 -9.71
#